data_AF-A0A957YKN9-F1
#
_entry.id   AF-A0A957YKN9-F1
#
_cell.length_a   1.000
_cell.length_b   1.000
_cell.length_c   1.000
_cell.angle_alpha   90.00
_cell.angle_beta   90.00
_cell.angle_gamma   90.00
#
_symmetry.space_group_name_H-M   'P 1'
#
loop_
_entity.id
_entity.type
_entity.pdbx_description
1 polymer ?
#
loop_
_entity_poly.entity_id
_entity_poly.type
_entity_poly.pdbx_seq_one_letter_code
_entity_poly.pdbx_strand_id
1 'polypeptide(L)'
;DEPICTDEHEALERLRGIADFFLVHNRPIARPVDDSVARVVAGEVQILRRSRGYAPLPIRLPEPVTAPVLAVGAHLKNSVALAVGDQLFLSQHIGDLETPEAYDAFRHTIDSLCTLYDVEPAAVVCDAHPDYMSTHFAAELAEQRGIPLRRVQHHHAHVLACMAENNVRGPVLGLAWDGTGYGDDGTIWGGEFLLVDANGYRRVAHLRPFALAGGDAAVREPRRSALGLRYAVKRIGDAHFWQPLPDFTPEERTILSAMLNKGLNTVNTTSMGRLFDGVAALLGLHPFAAFEGQAAMSMEFAALQARFTTEHYLLPVLAAEDDSEHLILDWATMIDQILADVQRGRSVGRMALKFHNTLIEAAVETARRIRDRFGVEDVVLSGGCFQNKLLTESLILRLRQAGHRVHWHRRVPPNDGGIAVGQVWEKAKGKGQKAKVG
;
A
#
# COMPACT_ATOMS: atom_id res chain seq x y z
N ASP A 1 14.91 -0.80 12.69
CA ASP A 1 13.71 -1.43 13.28
C ASP A 1 14.01 -2.88 13.54
N GLU A 2 14.32 -3.22 14.78
CA GLU A 2 14.56 -4.61 15.20
C GLU A 2 13.33 -5.14 15.95
N PRO A 3 13.09 -6.45 15.98
CA PRO A 3 11.97 -7.04 16.73
C PRO A 3 12.00 -6.69 18.23
N ILE A 4 10.82 -6.67 18.85
CA ILE A 4 10.65 -6.46 20.30
C ILE A 4 11.39 -7.53 21.10
N CYS A 5 12.17 -7.12 22.11
CA CYS A 5 12.83 -8.04 23.02
C CYS A 5 11.80 -8.86 23.80
N THR A 6 11.99 -10.18 23.86
CA THR A 6 11.15 -11.09 24.67
C THR A 6 11.89 -11.68 25.87
N ASP A 7 13.22 -11.67 25.82
CA ASP A 7 14.09 -12.17 26.88
C ASP A 7 14.59 -11.01 27.76
N GLU A 8 14.57 -11.20 29.08
CA GLU A 8 14.98 -10.16 30.03
C GLU A 8 16.46 -9.79 29.94
N HIS A 9 17.34 -10.74 29.59
CA HIS A 9 18.77 -10.48 29.44
C HIS A 9 19.05 -9.74 28.15
N GLU A 10 18.38 -10.14 27.06
CA GLU A 10 18.40 -9.43 25.79
C GLU A 10 17.94 -7.97 25.96
N ALA A 11 16.83 -7.75 26.69
CA ALA A 11 16.32 -6.41 26.95
C ALA A 11 17.34 -5.53 27.70
N LEU A 12 18.01 -6.08 28.72
CA LEU A 12 19.05 -5.37 29.47
C LEU A 12 20.26 -4.99 28.60
N GLU A 13 20.58 -5.80 27.60
CA GLU A 13 21.69 -5.54 26.67
C GLU A 13 21.30 -4.52 25.60
N ARG A 14 20.25 -4.79 24.83
CA ARG A 14 19.83 -3.97 23.68
C ARG A 14 19.29 -2.60 24.07
N LEU A 15 18.64 -2.50 25.24
CA LEU A 15 18.05 -1.24 25.72
C LEU A 15 18.97 -0.50 26.70
N ARG A 16 20.22 -0.97 26.87
CA ARG A 16 21.23 -0.29 27.69
C ARG A 16 21.50 1.10 27.12
N GLY A 17 21.27 2.13 27.93
CA GLY A 17 21.43 3.53 27.51
C GLY A 17 20.21 4.13 26.81
N ILE A 18 19.12 3.36 26.67
CA ILE A 18 17.80 3.87 26.28
C ILE A 18 16.91 3.97 27.52
N ALA A 19 16.80 2.89 28.30
CA ALA A 19 15.95 2.83 29.48
C ALA A 19 16.75 3.05 30.78
N ASP A 20 16.22 3.88 31.69
CA ASP A 20 16.81 4.12 33.01
C ASP A 20 16.54 2.98 34.00
N PHE A 21 15.40 2.31 33.85
CA PHE A 21 14.94 1.23 34.74
C PHE A 21 14.30 0.09 33.95
N PHE A 22 14.41 -1.12 34.48
CA PHE A 22 13.83 -2.33 33.91
C PHE A 22 12.89 -2.99 34.91
N LEU A 23 11.62 -3.15 34.52
CA LEU A 23 10.63 -3.92 35.26
C LEU A 23 10.41 -5.26 34.53
N VAL A 24 11.04 -6.32 35.03
CA VAL A 24 11.01 -7.66 34.43
C VAL A 24 10.28 -8.67 35.33
N HIS A 25 9.98 -9.85 34.79
CA HIS A 25 9.36 -10.94 35.53
C HIS A 25 9.91 -12.30 35.08
N ASN A 26 9.73 -13.33 35.91
CA ASN A 26 10.24 -14.68 35.67
C ASN A 26 9.26 -15.59 34.87
N ARG A 27 8.29 -15.01 34.16
CA ARG A 27 7.40 -15.76 33.25
C ARG A 27 7.89 -15.58 31.81
N PRO A 28 8.53 -16.57 31.17
CA PRO A 28 9.06 -16.41 29.82
C PRO A 28 7.99 -16.02 28.81
N ILE A 29 8.35 -15.13 27.88
CA ILE A 29 7.50 -14.76 26.75
C ILE A 29 7.83 -15.70 25.59
N ALA A 30 6.97 -16.70 25.36
CA ALA A 30 7.23 -17.72 24.37
C ALA A 30 7.15 -17.23 22.91
N ARG A 31 6.45 -16.11 22.64
CA ARG A 31 6.28 -15.56 21.30
C ARG A 31 6.30 -14.03 21.35
N PRO A 32 7.12 -13.35 20.53
CA PRO A 32 7.06 -11.90 20.39
C PRO A 32 5.70 -11.52 19.79
N VAL A 33 5.09 -10.48 20.36
CA VAL A 33 3.83 -9.96 19.85
C VAL A 33 3.72 -8.46 20.15
N ASP A 34 3.80 -7.66 19.10
CA ASP A 34 3.58 -6.23 19.21
C ASP A 34 2.16 -5.89 19.65
N ASP A 35 1.99 -4.67 20.14
CA ASP A 35 0.68 -4.08 20.33
C ASP A 35 -0.05 -3.91 19.01
N SER A 36 -1.32 -4.33 18.98
CA SER A 36 -2.19 -4.02 17.85
C SER A 36 -2.51 -2.52 17.82
N VAL A 37 -2.56 -1.96 16.63
CA VAL A 37 -2.94 -0.56 16.40
C VAL A 37 -4.20 -0.55 15.56
N ALA A 38 -5.20 0.24 15.96
CA ALA A 38 -6.45 0.39 15.24
C ALA A 38 -6.95 1.84 15.34
N ARG A 39 -7.81 2.23 14.40
CA ARG A 39 -8.51 3.52 14.43
C ARG A 39 -9.97 3.31 14.01
N VAL A 40 -10.84 4.25 14.38
CA VAL A 40 -12.24 4.24 13.92
C VAL A 40 -12.35 5.02 12.61
N VAL A 41 -12.84 4.34 11.56
CA VAL A 41 -13.06 4.87 10.21
C VAL A 41 -14.49 4.53 9.78
N ALA A 42 -15.25 5.54 9.39
CA ALA A 42 -16.63 5.42 8.93
C ALA A 42 -17.54 4.69 9.95
N GLY A 43 -17.29 4.91 11.25
CA GLY A 43 -18.04 4.30 12.35
C GLY A 43 -17.59 2.87 12.74
N GLU A 44 -16.64 2.29 12.01
CA GLU A 44 -16.16 0.91 12.22
C GLU A 44 -14.69 0.91 12.66
N VAL A 45 -14.28 -0.15 13.37
CA VAL A 45 -12.85 -0.35 13.69
C VAL A 45 -12.10 -0.79 12.44
N GLN A 46 -11.03 -0.09 12.10
CA GLN A 46 -10.04 -0.46 11.10
C GLN A 46 -8.71 -0.74 11.79
N ILE A 47 -8.23 -1.98 11.68
CA ILE A 47 -6.91 -2.37 12.17
C ILE A 47 -5.83 -1.81 11.24
N LEU A 48 -4.78 -1.23 11.81
CA LEU A 48 -3.58 -0.74 11.10
C LEU A 48 -2.38 -1.67 11.32
N ARG A 49 -2.32 -2.28 12.51
CA ARG A 49 -1.36 -3.34 12.85
C ARG A 49 -2.10 -4.44 13.60
N ARG A 50 -2.13 -5.65 13.01
CA ARG A 50 -2.80 -6.82 13.59
C ARG A 50 -1.79 -7.68 14.34
N SER A 51 -1.78 -7.60 15.66
CA SER A 51 -0.88 -8.35 16.54
C SER A 51 -1.59 -8.78 17.83
N ARG A 52 -1.20 -8.26 18.99
CA ARG A 52 -1.75 -8.64 20.31
C ARG A 52 -3.27 -8.52 20.36
N GLY A 53 -3.93 -9.56 20.85
CA GLY A 53 -5.39 -9.63 20.98
C GLY A 53 -6.15 -10.01 19.70
N TYR A 54 -5.47 -10.07 18.55
CA TYR A 54 -6.06 -10.47 17.28
C TYR A 54 -5.36 -11.67 16.64
N ALA A 55 -4.04 -11.71 16.59
CA ALA A 55 -3.30 -12.86 16.11
C ALA A 55 -3.25 -13.96 17.19
N PRO A 56 -3.40 -15.25 16.84
CA PRO A 56 -3.66 -15.82 15.52
C PRO A 56 -5.14 -16.16 15.28
N LEU A 57 -6.11 -15.34 15.74
CA LEU A 57 -7.53 -15.62 15.49
C LEU A 57 -7.81 -15.69 13.97
N PRO A 58 -8.50 -16.73 13.50
CA PRO A 58 -8.65 -16.96 12.07
C PRO A 58 -9.60 -15.97 11.40
N ILE A 59 -9.31 -15.71 10.13
CA ILE A 59 -10.22 -15.12 9.16
C ILE A 59 -10.86 -16.30 8.41
N ARG A 60 -12.19 -16.32 8.31
CA ARG A 60 -12.88 -17.36 7.56
C ARG A 60 -12.80 -17.05 6.08
N LEU A 61 -12.32 -18.00 5.30
CA LEU A 61 -12.33 -17.94 3.85
C LEU A 61 -13.70 -18.33 3.34
N PRO A 62 -14.29 -17.56 2.41
CA PRO A 62 -15.53 -17.96 1.77
C PRO A 62 -15.46 -19.26 0.95
N GLU A 63 -14.26 -19.68 0.55
CA GLU A 63 -14.01 -20.95 -0.12
C GLU A 63 -12.84 -21.66 0.58
N PRO A 64 -13.02 -22.94 0.99
CA PRO A 64 -11.97 -23.65 1.70
C PRO A 64 -10.80 -23.99 0.75
N VAL A 65 -9.57 -23.88 1.26
CA VAL A 65 -8.41 -24.41 0.56
C VAL A 65 -8.42 -25.94 0.58
N THR A 66 -8.12 -26.55 -0.57
CA THR A 66 -8.13 -28.03 -0.70
C THR A 66 -6.93 -28.71 -0.03
N ALA A 67 -5.89 -27.94 0.27
CA ALA A 67 -4.67 -28.39 0.93
C ALA A 67 -4.05 -27.18 1.64
N PRO A 68 -3.21 -27.37 2.67
CA PRO A 68 -2.61 -26.27 3.39
C PRO A 68 -1.78 -25.32 2.52
N VAL A 69 -1.96 -24.02 2.71
CA VAL A 69 -1.25 -22.98 1.94
C VAL A 69 -0.54 -22.05 2.90
N LEU A 70 0.75 -21.81 2.67
CA LEU A 70 1.53 -20.77 3.32
C LEU A 70 1.63 -19.55 2.41
N ALA A 71 1.27 -18.37 2.89
CA ALA A 71 1.51 -17.10 2.22
C ALA A 71 2.52 -16.28 3.03
N VAL A 72 3.57 -15.80 2.38
CA VAL A 72 4.73 -15.18 3.05
C VAL A 72 4.65 -13.64 3.14
N GLY A 73 3.58 -13.04 2.61
CA GLY A 73 3.34 -11.59 2.70
C GLY A 73 4.22 -10.76 1.78
N ALA A 74 4.33 -9.47 2.11
CA ALA A 74 5.14 -8.47 1.41
C ALA A 74 6.56 -8.36 2.04
N HIS A 75 7.27 -7.27 1.79
CA HIS A 75 8.56 -6.98 2.43
C HIS A 75 8.42 -6.03 3.63
N LEU A 76 7.62 -4.97 3.47
CA LEU A 76 7.34 -4.01 4.53
C LEU A 76 6.16 -4.47 5.38
N LYS A 77 6.18 -4.12 6.66
CA LYS A 77 5.15 -4.40 7.66
C LYS A 77 4.67 -5.85 7.63
N ASN A 78 5.58 -6.77 7.36
CA ASN A 78 5.29 -8.15 6.99
C ASN A 78 4.44 -8.86 8.04
N SER A 79 3.56 -9.72 7.52
CA SER A 79 2.90 -10.79 8.24
C SER A 79 2.79 -11.99 7.30
N VAL A 80 2.71 -13.18 7.87
CA VAL A 80 2.55 -14.44 7.11
C VAL A 80 1.18 -15.04 7.42
N ALA A 81 0.65 -15.83 6.49
CA ALA A 81 -0.63 -16.52 6.69
C ALA A 81 -0.52 -18.01 6.42
N LEU A 82 -1.11 -18.81 7.31
CA LEU A 82 -1.30 -20.25 7.10
C LEU A 82 -2.79 -20.52 6.92
N ALA A 83 -3.17 -21.21 5.85
CA ALA A 83 -4.56 -21.54 5.57
C ALA A 83 -4.80 -23.05 5.54
N VAL A 84 -5.85 -23.50 6.23
CA VAL A 84 -6.27 -24.90 6.35
C VAL A 84 -7.80 -24.95 6.32
N GLY A 85 -8.36 -25.67 5.34
CA GLY A 85 -9.81 -25.68 5.14
C GLY A 85 -10.34 -24.26 4.88
N ASP A 86 -11.36 -23.83 5.62
CA ASP A 86 -11.93 -22.49 5.54
C ASP A 86 -11.28 -21.49 6.52
N GLN A 87 -10.21 -21.87 7.21
CA GLN A 87 -9.54 -21.02 8.20
C GLN A 87 -8.23 -20.47 7.66
N LEU A 88 -8.05 -19.15 7.76
CA LEU A 88 -6.80 -18.46 7.49
C LEU A 88 -6.27 -17.84 8.78
N PHE A 89 -5.11 -18.31 9.22
CA PHE A 89 -4.40 -17.83 10.40
C PHE A 89 -3.33 -16.81 9.98
N LEU A 90 -3.63 -15.53 10.17
CA LEU A 90 -2.68 -14.43 9.94
C LEU A 90 -1.80 -14.26 11.18
N SER A 91 -0.49 -14.22 10.99
CA SER A 91 0.48 -13.99 12.06
C SER A 91 0.32 -12.62 12.71
N GLN A 92 1.00 -12.43 13.84
CA GLN A 92 1.30 -11.10 14.34
C GLN A 92 2.15 -10.32 13.32
N HIS A 93 2.19 -9.00 13.46
CA HIS A 93 3.15 -8.15 12.76
C HIS A 93 4.58 -8.60 13.07
N ILE A 94 5.37 -8.73 12.01
CA ILE A 94 6.79 -9.13 12.08
C ILE A 94 7.68 -7.89 11.89
N GLY A 95 7.26 -6.95 11.03
CA GLY A 95 8.00 -5.72 10.75
C GLY A 95 8.57 -5.72 9.33
N ASP A 96 9.55 -4.85 9.09
CA ASP A 96 10.20 -4.71 7.79
C ASP A 96 11.34 -5.73 7.68
N LEU A 97 11.39 -6.51 6.59
CA LEU A 97 12.35 -7.61 6.43
C LEU A 97 13.74 -7.14 5.95
N GLU A 98 14.22 -6.03 6.47
CA GLU A 98 15.47 -5.37 6.07
C GLU A 98 16.70 -5.81 6.88
N THR A 99 16.50 -6.36 8.10
CA THR A 99 17.59 -6.78 8.98
C THR A 99 17.63 -8.30 9.18
N PRO A 100 18.82 -8.87 9.51
CA PRO A 100 18.92 -10.30 9.85
C PRO A 100 17.98 -10.72 10.98
N GLU A 101 17.83 -9.88 12.02
CA GLU A 101 16.97 -10.15 13.17
C GLU A 101 15.50 -10.22 12.76
N ALA A 102 15.06 -9.32 11.88
CA ALA A 102 13.70 -9.34 11.33
C ALA A 102 13.46 -10.58 10.45
N TYR A 103 14.45 -10.98 9.67
CA TYR A 103 14.38 -12.18 8.85
C TYR A 103 14.35 -13.47 9.69
N ASP A 104 15.11 -13.53 10.78
CA ASP A 104 15.08 -14.66 11.71
C ASP A 104 13.74 -14.74 12.45
N ALA A 105 13.18 -13.61 12.89
CA ALA A 105 11.84 -13.54 13.48
C ALA A 105 10.76 -13.99 12.49
N PHE A 106 10.91 -13.64 11.21
CA PHE A 106 10.05 -14.09 10.12
C PHE A 106 10.08 -15.62 9.96
N ARG A 107 11.26 -16.21 9.85
CA ARG A 107 11.43 -17.67 9.74
C ARG A 107 10.86 -18.39 10.96
N HIS A 108 11.19 -17.92 12.16
CA HIS A 108 10.69 -18.49 13.40
C HIS A 108 9.16 -18.42 13.49
N THR A 109 8.55 -17.33 13.02
CA THR A 109 7.09 -17.19 13.00
C THR A 109 6.41 -18.22 12.09
N ILE A 110 6.99 -18.49 10.92
CA ILE A 110 6.48 -19.52 10.00
C ILE A 110 6.56 -20.91 10.64
N ASP A 111 7.73 -21.26 11.21
CA ASP A 111 7.93 -22.56 11.87
C ASP A 111 7.01 -22.73 13.08
N SER A 112 6.84 -21.67 13.88
CA SER A 112 5.95 -21.64 15.04
C SER A 112 4.49 -21.82 14.65
N LEU A 113 4.02 -21.18 13.57
CA LEU A 113 2.65 -21.36 13.06
C LEU A 113 2.41 -22.77 12.52
N CYS A 114 3.34 -23.30 11.72
CA CYS A 114 3.21 -24.65 11.17
C CYS A 114 3.17 -25.70 12.30
N THR A 115 4.00 -25.53 13.33
CA THR A 115 4.04 -26.40 14.51
C THR A 115 2.78 -26.26 15.37
N LEU A 116 2.30 -25.03 15.59
CA LEU A 116 1.12 -24.76 16.42
C LEU A 116 -0.15 -25.43 15.85
N TYR A 117 -0.26 -25.46 14.52
CA TYR A 117 -1.42 -26.05 13.84
C TYR A 117 -1.18 -27.47 13.32
N ASP A 118 0.00 -28.05 13.60
CA ASP A 118 0.42 -29.39 13.14
C ASP A 118 0.20 -29.59 11.63
N VAL A 119 0.73 -28.65 10.85
CA VAL A 119 0.46 -28.55 9.42
C VAL A 119 1.75 -28.38 8.64
N GLU A 120 1.90 -29.20 7.60
CA GLU A 120 2.89 -29.01 6.56
C GLU A 120 2.27 -28.30 5.34
N PRO A 121 2.82 -27.15 4.91
CA PRO A 121 2.32 -26.45 3.73
C PRO A 121 2.44 -27.33 2.46
N ALA A 122 1.35 -27.48 1.72
CA ALA A 122 1.32 -28.18 0.45
C ALA A 122 1.52 -27.24 -0.76
N ALA A 123 1.54 -25.93 -0.53
CA ALA A 123 1.89 -24.89 -1.48
C ALA A 123 2.35 -23.63 -0.75
N VAL A 124 3.16 -22.82 -1.42
CA VAL A 124 3.60 -21.52 -0.91
C VAL A 124 3.25 -20.41 -1.92
N VAL A 125 2.84 -19.25 -1.39
CA VAL A 125 2.44 -18.09 -2.16
C VAL A 125 3.24 -16.87 -1.70
N CYS A 126 3.76 -16.09 -2.64
CA CYS A 126 4.53 -14.88 -2.36
C CYS A 126 4.15 -13.72 -3.29
N ASP A 127 4.72 -12.54 -3.02
CA ASP A 127 4.61 -11.37 -3.90
C ASP A 127 5.28 -11.64 -5.26
N ALA A 128 4.88 -10.92 -6.30
CA ALA A 128 5.52 -10.97 -7.60
C ALA A 128 6.92 -10.32 -7.60
N HIS A 129 7.19 -9.40 -6.66
CA HIS A 129 8.48 -8.72 -6.57
C HIS A 129 9.64 -9.73 -6.43
N PRO A 130 10.61 -9.73 -7.37
CA PRO A 130 11.66 -10.76 -7.39
C PRO A 130 12.65 -10.64 -6.23
N ASP A 131 12.96 -9.43 -5.79
CA ASP A 131 14.03 -9.18 -4.81
C ASP A 131 13.56 -9.10 -3.35
N TYR A 132 12.29 -9.43 -3.06
CA TYR A 132 11.82 -9.45 -1.67
C TYR A 132 12.42 -10.64 -0.93
N MET A 133 12.90 -10.41 0.29
CA MET A 133 13.37 -11.48 1.19
C MET A 133 12.31 -12.57 1.41
N SER A 134 11.03 -12.19 1.52
CA SER A 134 9.91 -13.13 1.60
C SER A 134 9.76 -13.96 0.30
N THR A 135 9.94 -13.36 -0.87
CA THR A 135 9.93 -14.05 -2.18
C THR A 135 11.08 -15.06 -2.29
N HIS A 136 12.30 -14.67 -1.87
CA HIS A 136 13.45 -15.59 -1.85
C HIS A 136 13.20 -16.79 -0.93
N PHE A 137 12.74 -16.54 0.30
CA PHE A 137 12.37 -17.60 1.23
C PHE A 137 11.33 -18.56 0.64
N ALA A 138 10.27 -18.03 0.02
CA ALA A 138 9.23 -18.85 -0.59
C ALA A 138 9.76 -19.73 -1.73
N ALA A 139 10.68 -19.22 -2.55
CA ALA A 139 11.30 -19.99 -3.61
C ALA A 139 12.18 -21.12 -3.07
N GLU A 140 13.02 -20.83 -2.07
CA GLU A 140 13.86 -21.83 -1.41
C GLU A 140 13.02 -22.92 -0.74
N LEU A 141 11.97 -22.55 -0.02
CA LEU A 141 11.07 -23.50 0.64
C LEU A 141 10.34 -24.39 -0.38
N ALA A 142 9.89 -23.81 -1.49
CA ALA A 142 9.22 -24.54 -2.57
C ALA A 142 10.14 -25.60 -3.18
N GLU A 143 11.39 -25.23 -3.46
CA GLU A 143 12.40 -26.14 -4.01
C GLU A 143 12.75 -27.25 -3.00
N GLN A 144 13.05 -26.89 -1.75
CA GLN A 144 13.43 -27.84 -0.70
C GLN A 144 12.36 -28.89 -0.42
N ARG A 145 11.07 -28.50 -0.43
CA ARG A 145 9.95 -29.40 -0.15
C ARG A 145 9.30 -30.00 -1.40
N GLY A 146 9.70 -29.59 -2.60
CA GLY A 146 9.06 -30.01 -3.84
C GLY A 146 7.59 -29.60 -3.95
N ILE A 147 7.22 -28.45 -3.40
CA ILE A 147 5.83 -27.95 -3.39
C ILE A 147 5.63 -26.78 -4.37
N PRO A 148 4.41 -26.55 -4.88
CA PRO A 148 4.16 -25.47 -5.83
C PRO A 148 4.36 -24.07 -5.21
N LEU A 149 5.08 -23.21 -5.93
CA LEU A 149 5.19 -21.78 -5.68
C LEU A 149 4.20 -21.01 -6.57
N ARG A 150 3.45 -20.05 -6.01
CA ARG A 150 2.66 -19.08 -6.79
C ARG A 150 3.06 -17.66 -6.42
N ARG A 151 3.32 -16.84 -7.43
CA ARG A 151 3.51 -15.40 -7.30
C ARG A 151 2.18 -14.67 -7.52
N VAL A 152 1.90 -13.67 -6.70
CA VAL A 152 0.69 -12.85 -6.78
C VAL A 152 1.09 -11.39 -6.83
N GLN A 153 0.52 -10.65 -7.78
CA GLN A 153 0.80 -9.23 -7.93
C GLN A 153 0.32 -8.45 -6.68
N HIS A 154 1.16 -7.52 -6.22
CA HIS A 154 1.01 -6.81 -4.96
C HIS A 154 -0.34 -6.09 -4.78
N HIS A 155 -0.73 -5.28 -5.76
CA HIS A 155 -1.97 -4.50 -5.72
C HIS A 155 -3.22 -5.38 -5.87
N HIS A 156 -3.11 -6.47 -6.63
CA HIS A 156 -4.13 -7.49 -6.69
C HIS A 156 -4.30 -8.16 -5.32
N ALA A 157 -3.20 -8.53 -4.64
CA ALA A 157 -3.25 -9.09 -3.29
C ALA A 157 -3.91 -8.13 -2.28
N HIS A 158 -3.66 -6.82 -2.36
CA HIS A 158 -4.37 -5.80 -1.58
C HIS A 158 -5.90 -5.90 -1.76
N VAL A 159 -6.37 -5.85 -3.02
CA VAL A 159 -7.80 -5.92 -3.33
C VAL A 159 -8.40 -7.25 -2.86
N LEU A 160 -7.72 -8.36 -3.10
CA LEU A 160 -8.15 -9.69 -2.68
C LEU A 160 -8.23 -9.85 -1.16
N ALA A 161 -7.31 -9.24 -0.41
CA ALA A 161 -7.34 -9.26 1.06
C ALA A 161 -8.62 -8.60 1.60
N CYS A 162 -8.99 -7.45 1.02
CA CYS A 162 -10.23 -6.75 1.38
C CYS A 162 -11.47 -7.55 0.97
N MET A 163 -11.47 -8.15 -0.22
CA MET A 163 -12.56 -9.03 -0.67
C MET A 163 -12.74 -10.23 0.26
N ALA A 164 -11.65 -10.86 0.69
CA ALA A 164 -11.66 -12.03 1.55
C ALA A 164 -12.29 -11.72 2.92
N GLU A 165 -11.89 -10.63 3.59
CA GLU A 165 -12.47 -10.29 4.90
C GLU A 165 -13.91 -9.78 4.83
N ASN A 166 -14.33 -9.19 3.70
CA ASN A 166 -15.69 -8.70 3.48
C ASN A 166 -16.62 -9.76 2.85
N ASN A 167 -16.11 -10.96 2.53
CA ASN A 167 -16.85 -12.01 1.83
C ASN A 167 -17.48 -11.53 0.51
N VAL A 168 -16.72 -10.75 -0.26
CA VAL A 168 -17.17 -10.20 -1.55
C VAL A 168 -16.60 -11.03 -2.69
N ARG A 169 -17.46 -11.40 -3.64
CA ARG A 169 -17.08 -12.08 -4.88
C ARG A 169 -17.17 -11.11 -6.06
N GLY A 170 -16.27 -11.28 -7.03
CA GLY A 170 -16.19 -10.41 -8.20
C GLY A 170 -17.36 -10.58 -9.18
N PRO A 171 -17.52 -9.65 -10.14
CA PRO A 171 -16.57 -8.58 -10.45
C PRO A 171 -16.63 -7.40 -9.47
N VAL A 172 -15.47 -6.85 -9.10
CA VAL A 172 -15.33 -5.62 -8.29
C VAL A 172 -14.35 -4.65 -8.92
N LEU A 173 -14.52 -3.36 -8.64
CA LEU A 173 -13.50 -2.34 -8.90
C LEU A 173 -12.65 -2.13 -7.65
N GLY A 174 -11.42 -2.60 -7.65
CA GLY A 174 -10.45 -2.35 -6.61
C GLY A 174 -9.67 -1.07 -6.84
N LEU A 175 -9.74 -0.12 -5.91
CA LEU A 175 -8.80 0.99 -5.80
C LEU A 175 -7.64 0.49 -4.94
N ALA A 176 -6.49 0.28 -5.56
CA ALA A 176 -5.27 -0.19 -4.90
C ALA A 176 -4.28 0.97 -4.82
N TRP A 177 -4.41 1.79 -3.77
CA TRP A 177 -3.64 3.02 -3.60
C TRP A 177 -2.61 2.86 -2.49
N ASP A 178 -1.34 2.91 -2.86
CA ASP A 178 -0.21 2.60 -1.99
C ASP A 178 1.03 3.44 -2.29
N GLY A 179 2.10 3.23 -1.51
CA GLY A 179 3.40 3.84 -1.69
C GLY A 179 4.21 3.22 -2.82
N THR A 180 4.42 1.91 -2.79
CA THR A 180 5.29 1.22 -3.75
C THR A 180 4.81 -0.22 -3.90
N GLY A 181 4.58 -0.67 -5.14
CA GLY A 181 4.47 -2.10 -5.42
C GLY A 181 4.93 -2.42 -6.83
N TYR A 182 5.42 -3.65 -7.02
CA TYR A 182 5.96 -4.10 -8.30
C TYR A 182 4.85 -4.22 -9.34
N GLY A 183 4.94 -3.44 -10.41
CA GLY A 183 4.06 -3.52 -11.56
C GLY A 183 4.49 -4.60 -12.55
N ASP A 184 3.52 -5.19 -13.27
CA ASP A 184 3.80 -6.22 -14.27
C ASP A 184 4.61 -5.68 -15.48
N ASP A 185 4.59 -4.37 -15.66
CA ASP A 185 5.29 -3.61 -16.71
C ASP A 185 6.66 -3.06 -16.25
N GLY A 186 7.12 -3.45 -15.05
CA GLY A 186 8.35 -2.95 -14.44
C GLY A 186 8.27 -1.52 -13.92
N THR A 187 7.08 -0.89 -13.94
CA THR A 187 6.85 0.40 -13.28
C THR A 187 6.49 0.20 -11.81
N ILE A 188 6.70 1.22 -10.99
CA ILE A 188 6.23 1.21 -9.60
C ILE A 188 4.77 1.62 -9.57
N TRP A 189 3.90 0.67 -9.27
CA TRP A 189 2.47 0.92 -9.09
C TRP A 189 2.17 1.47 -7.69
N GLY A 190 0.97 2.04 -7.54
CA GLY A 190 0.47 2.54 -6.25
C GLY A 190 -0.70 3.50 -6.38
N GLY A 191 -1.26 3.69 -7.57
CA GLY A 191 -2.40 4.58 -7.82
C GLY A 191 -3.38 3.92 -8.79
N GLU A 192 -3.60 2.61 -8.58
CA GLU A 192 -4.23 1.74 -9.58
C GLU A 192 -5.72 1.54 -9.33
N PHE A 193 -6.45 1.33 -10.42
CA PHE A 193 -7.81 0.83 -10.42
C PHE A 193 -7.81 -0.51 -11.17
N LEU A 194 -8.15 -1.57 -10.45
CA LEU A 194 -8.14 -2.94 -10.94
C LEU A 194 -9.57 -3.46 -11.02
N LEU A 195 -9.99 -3.91 -12.20
CA LEU A 195 -11.19 -4.71 -12.34
C LEU A 195 -10.84 -6.16 -11.98
N VAL A 196 -11.37 -6.66 -10.88
CA VAL A 196 -11.02 -7.98 -10.33
C VAL A 196 -12.23 -8.92 -10.39
N ASP A 197 -12.06 -10.09 -11.00
CA ASP A 197 -13.10 -11.10 -11.13
C ASP A 197 -12.62 -12.49 -10.63
N ALA A 198 -13.23 -13.56 -11.15
CA ALA A 198 -12.85 -14.94 -10.81
C ALA A 198 -11.61 -15.43 -11.58
N ASN A 199 -11.29 -14.81 -12.72
CA ASN A 199 -10.21 -15.22 -13.62
C ASN A 199 -8.91 -14.44 -13.36
N GLY A 200 -8.98 -13.29 -12.69
CA GLY A 200 -7.83 -12.49 -12.31
C GLY A 200 -8.19 -11.02 -12.17
N TYR A 201 -7.30 -10.15 -12.66
CA TYR A 201 -7.51 -8.72 -12.70
C TYR A 201 -7.13 -8.10 -14.05
N ARG A 202 -7.73 -6.96 -14.34
CA ARG A 202 -7.33 -6.05 -15.42
C ARG A 202 -7.09 -4.66 -14.84
N ARG A 203 -5.95 -4.05 -15.16
CA ARG A 203 -5.68 -2.64 -14.84
C ARG A 203 -6.52 -1.75 -15.76
N VAL A 204 -7.54 -1.09 -15.21
CA VAL A 204 -8.51 -0.29 -15.98
C VAL A 204 -8.32 1.21 -15.83
N ALA A 205 -7.61 1.65 -14.79
CA ALA A 205 -7.16 3.03 -14.69
C ALA A 205 -5.91 3.15 -13.82
N HIS A 206 -5.16 4.24 -14.00
CA HIS A 206 -4.04 4.60 -13.12
C HIS A 206 -3.77 6.10 -13.06
N LEU A 207 -2.98 6.53 -12.08
CA LEU A 207 -2.42 7.89 -12.06
C LEU A 207 -1.49 8.12 -13.26
N ARG A 208 -1.48 9.33 -13.82
CA ARG A 208 -0.47 9.70 -14.83
C ARG A 208 0.95 9.34 -14.34
N PRO A 209 1.75 8.60 -15.13
CA PRO A 209 3.09 8.22 -14.72
C PRO A 209 4.03 9.44 -14.59
N PHE A 210 4.99 9.35 -13.67
CA PHE A 210 6.12 10.28 -13.57
C PHE A 210 7.40 9.58 -13.15
N ALA A 211 8.53 10.21 -13.45
CA ALA A 211 9.85 9.70 -13.13
C ALA A 211 10.29 10.10 -11.71
N LEU A 212 10.78 9.13 -10.94
CA LEU A 212 11.46 9.33 -9.67
C LEU A 212 12.96 9.20 -9.86
N ALA A 213 13.70 10.26 -9.54
CA ALA A 213 15.17 10.23 -9.55
C ALA A 213 15.72 9.65 -8.25
N GLY A 214 16.35 8.47 -8.33
CA GLY A 214 17.04 7.82 -7.20
C GLY A 214 16.26 6.72 -6.47
N GLY A 215 15.16 6.20 -7.06
CA GLY A 215 14.42 5.05 -6.51
C GLY A 215 14.01 5.25 -5.05
N ASP A 216 14.46 4.38 -4.16
CA ASP A 216 14.15 4.37 -2.72
C ASP A 216 14.53 5.67 -1.99
N ALA A 217 15.50 6.43 -2.52
CA ALA A 217 15.83 7.74 -1.99
C ALA A 217 14.61 8.69 -1.99
N ALA A 218 13.67 8.52 -2.92
CA ALA A 218 12.44 9.32 -2.98
C ALA A 218 11.47 9.04 -1.82
N VAL A 219 11.59 7.90 -1.13
CA VAL A 219 10.79 7.60 0.07
C VAL A 219 11.29 8.40 1.28
N ARG A 220 12.62 8.52 1.43
CA ARG A 220 13.27 9.32 2.48
C ARG A 220 13.28 10.82 2.17
N GLU A 221 13.24 11.18 0.89
CA GLU A 221 13.29 12.57 0.41
C GLU A 221 12.07 12.92 -0.47
N PRO A 222 10.89 13.20 0.13
CA PRO A 222 9.68 13.64 -0.59
C PRO A 222 9.90 14.77 -1.60
N ARG A 223 10.90 15.64 -1.39
CA ARG A 223 11.32 16.66 -2.35
C ARG A 223 11.67 16.10 -3.75
N ARG A 224 12.16 14.86 -3.84
CA ARG A 224 12.46 14.18 -5.11
C ARG A 224 11.19 13.81 -5.87
N SER A 225 10.14 13.39 -5.16
CA SER A 225 8.81 13.18 -5.75
C SER A 225 8.24 14.50 -6.28
N ALA A 226 8.40 15.60 -5.53
CA ALA A 226 8.01 16.94 -6.01
C ALA A 226 8.76 17.35 -7.29
N LEU A 227 10.06 17.07 -7.35
CA LEU A 227 10.86 17.29 -8.55
C LEU A 227 10.35 16.46 -9.74
N GLY A 228 10.02 15.18 -9.53
CA GLY A 228 9.46 14.31 -10.57
C GLY A 228 8.11 14.83 -11.11
N LEU A 229 7.21 15.25 -10.21
CA LEU A 229 5.94 15.87 -10.59
C LEU A 229 6.16 17.15 -11.39
N ARG A 230 7.08 18.01 -10.93
CA ARG A 230 7.44 19.26 -11.61
C ARG A 230 8.06 19.02 -12.99
N TYR A 231 8.89 17.99 -13.11
CA TYR A 231 9.52 17.58 -14.36
C TYR A 231 8.51 17.10 -15.40
N ALA A 232 7.46 16.39 -14.99
CA ALA A 232 6.46 15.90 -15.92
C ALA A 232 5.54 17.01 -16.48
N VAL A 233 5.45 18.17 -15.82
CA VAL A 233 4.64 19.32 -16.26
C VAL A 233 5.45 20.44 -16.91
N LYS A 234 6.73 20.58 -16.59
CA LYS A 234 7.61 21.63 -17.14
C LYS A 234 9.01 21.10 -17.45
N ARG A 235 9.65 21.70 -18.46
CA ARG A 235 11.00 21.30 -18.85
C ARG A 235 12.03 21.89 -17.89
N ILE A 236 13.06 21.10 -17.58
CA ILE A 236 14.24 21.61 -16.87
C ILE A 236 14.94 22.62 -17.78
N GLY A 237 15.13 23.84 -17.29
CA GLY A 237 15.67 24.97 -18.05
C GLY A 237 14.67 26.12 -18.19
N ASP A 238 13.39 25.87 -17.96
CA ASP A 238 12.39 26.93 -17.88
C ASP A 238 12.69 27.87 -16.71
N ALA A 239 12.45 29.17 -16.92
CA ALA A 239 12.58 30.16 -15.86
C ALA A 239 11.72 29.75 -14.66
N HIS A 240 12.30 29.84 -13.46
CA HIS A 240 11.65 29.44 -12.21
C HIS A 240 11.23 27.96 -12.12
N PHE A 241 11.83 27.04 -12.90
CA PHE A 241 11.57 25.60 -12.76
C PHE A 241 11.74 25.13 -11.30
N TRP A 242 12.87 25.51 -10.70
CA TRP A 242 13.26 25.17 -9.33
C TRP A 242 12.50 25.91 -8.24
N GLN A 243 11.71 26.94 -8.57
CA GLN A 243 10.86 27.64 -7.61
C GLN A 243 9.42 27.15 -7.82
N PRO A 244 8.75 26.57 -6.81
CA PRO A 244 9.03 26.55 -5.37
C PRO A 244 9.56 25.20 -4.83
N LEU A 245 10.37 24.45 -5.60
CA LEU A 245 10.91 23.17 -5.10
C LEU A 245 11.83 23.41 -3.89
N PRO A 246 11.63 22.72 -2.76
CA PRO A 246 12.40 22.96 -1.55
C PRO A 246 13.82 22.37 -1.64
N ASP A 247 14.77 23.11 -1.08
CA ASP A 247 16.04 22.63 -0.53
C ASP A 247 17.02 21.90 -1.45
N PHE A 248 16.97 22.03 -2.78
CA PHE A 248 18.02 21.46 -3.65
C PHE A 248 19.24 22.37 -3.80
N THR A 249 20.44 21.85 -3.49
CA THR A 249 21.72 22.55 -3.74
C THR A 249 22.00 22.67 -5.25
N PRO A 250 22.85 23.61 -5.70
CA PRO A 250 23.23 23.71 -7.12
C PRO A 250 23.80 22.40 -7.70
N GLU A 251 24.55 21.65 -6.91
CA GLU A 251 25.13 20.36 -7.28
C GLU A 251 24.05 19.30 -7.45
N GLU A 252 23.13 19.19 -6.48
CA GLU A 252 21.98 18.29 -6.57
C GLU A 252 21.12 18.60 -7.80
N ARG A 253 20.85 19.88 -8.06
CA ARG A 253 20.09 20.32 -9.25
C ARG A 253 20.76 19.83 -10.53
N THR A 254 22.08 19.95 -10.63
CA THR A 254 22.84 19.51 -11.80
C THR A 254 22.74 18.00 -12.00
N ILE A 255 22.97 17.23 -10.93
CA ILE A 255 22.94 15.76 -10.96
C ILE A 255 21.54 15.24 -11.28
N LEU A 256 20.53 15.73 -10.56
CA LEU A 256 19.14 15.27 -10.72
C LEU A 256 18.57 15.66 -12.09
N SER A 257 18.98 16.82 -12.63
CA SER A 257 18.63 17.19 -14.01
C SER A 257 19.22 16.22 -15.02
N ALA A 258 20.47 15.82 -14.85
CA ALA A 258 21.12 14.86 -15.72
C ALA A 258 20.46 13.47 -15.62
N MET A 259 20.11 13.03 -14.40
CA MET A 259 19.38 11.79 -14.17
C MET A 259 18.05 11.78 -14.93
N LEU A 260 17.22 12.80 -14.73
CA LEU A 260 15.89 12.89 -15.36
C LEU A 260 15.97 13.02 -16.88
N ASN A 261 16.81 13.92 -17.40
CA ASN A 261 16.90 14.15 -18.85
C ASN A 261 17.52 12.97 -19.61
N LYS A 262 18.37 12.17 -18.97
CA LYS A 262 19.02 11.00 -19.59
C LYS A 262 18.37 9.66 -19.22
N GLY A 263 17.36 9.66 -18.34
CA GLY A 263 16.76 8.44 -17.82
C GLY A 263 17.71 7.56 -17.00
N LEU A 264 18.69 8.15 -16.32
CA LEU A 264 19.71 7.42 -15.53
C LEU A 264 19.28 7.34 -14.07
N ASN A 265 19.22 6.12 -13.52
CA ASN A 265 18.78 5.86 -12.14
C ASN A 265 17.40 6.50 -11.85
N THR A 266 16.52 6.44 -12.84
CA THR A 266 15.14 6.90 -12.76
C THR A 266 14.21 5.72 -12.91
N VAL A 267 13.16 5.70 -12.09
CA VAL A 267 12.08 4.72 -12.20
C VAL A 267 10.76 5.43 -12.45
N ASN A 268 9.96 4.92 -13.37
CA ASN A 268 8.61 5.44 -13.61
C ASN A 268 7.65 4.89 -12.57
N THR A 269 6.78 5.74 -12.05
CA THR A 269 5.79 5.37 -11.05
C THR A 269 4.42 5.95 -11.36
N THR A 270 3.39 5.23 -10.93
CA THR A 270 2.00 5.66 -10.84
C THR A 270 1.53 5.70 -9.38
N SER A 271 2.46 5.83 -8.43
CA SER A 271 2.19 5.74 -7.00
C SER A 271 1.39 6.93 -6.45
N MET A 272 0.31 6.61 -5.74
CA MET A 272 -0.47 7.59 -4.98
C MET A 272 0.32 8.08 -3.77
N GLY A 273 1.05 7.21 -3.06
CA GLY A 273 1.89 7.63 -1.94
C GLY A 273 2.98 8.63 -2.37
N ARG A 274 3.62 8.41 -3.53
CA ARG A 274 4.61 9.35 -4.08
C ARG A 274 3.98 10.65 -4.56
N LEU A 275 2.74 10.62 -5.07
CA LEU A 275 1.97 11.82 -5.37
C LEU A 275 1.69 12.63 -4.08
N PHE A 276 1.27 11.97 -2.99
CA PHE A 276 1.12 12.59 -1.67
C PHE A 276 2.43 13.21 -1.18
N ASP A 277 3.54 12.48 -1.24
CA ASP A 277 4.86 12.96 -0.82
C ASP A 277 5.31 14.18 -1.63
N GLY A 278 5.15 14.12 -2.96
CA GLY A 278 5.53 15.22 -3.83
C GLY A 278 4.69 16.47 -3.60
N VAL A 279 3.37 16.33 -3.43
CA VAL A 279 2.50 17.45 -3.09
C VAL A 279 2.82 17.99 -1.69
N ALA A 280 3.01 17.13 -0.69
CA ALA A 280 3.41 17.55 0.66
C ALA A 280 4.67 18.42 0.63
N ALA A 281 5.71 17.98 -0.10
CA ALA A 281 6.95 18.74 -0.24
C ALA A 281 6.75 20.07 -0.97
N LEU A 282 5.89 20.15 -2.01
CA LEU A 282 5.52 21.43 -2.65
C LEU A 282 4.83 22.41 -1.69
N LEU A 283 4.10 21.88 -0.71
CA LEU A 283 3.43 22.65 0.34
C LEU A 283 4.38 23.01 1.50
N GLY A 284 5.65 22.59 1.45
CA GLY A 284 6.65 22.80 2.51
C GLY A 284 6.53 21.83 3.67
N LEU A 285 5.82 20.70 3.51
CA LEU A 285 5.67 19.66 4.53
C LEU A 285 6.69 18.54 4.29
N HIS A 286 7.60 18.35 5.24
CA HIS A 286 8.53 17.23 5.31
C HIS A 286 9.27 16.93 3.99
N PRO A 287 10.13 17.85 3.49
CA PRO A 287 10.98 17.57 2.33
C PRO A 287 11.95 16.39 2.56
N PHE A 288 12.19 16.07 3.84
CA PHE A 288 12.88 14.88 4.32
C PHE A 288 11.98 14.15 5.33
N ALA A 289 11.84 12.84 5.17
CA ALA A 289 11.03 11.98 6.00
C ALA A 289 11.91 11.11 6.90
N ALA A 290 11.60 11.08 8.20
CA ALA A 290 12.24 10.23 9.19
C ALA A 290 11.74 8.77 9.09
N PHE A 291 10.49 8.58 8.69
CA PHE A 291 9.84 7.28 8.52
C PHE A 291 8.87 7.28 7.34
N GLU A 292 8.52 6.09 6.86
CA GLU A 292 7.65 5.91 5.70
C GLU A 292 6.24 6.50 5.95
N GLY A 293 5.76 7.31 5.00
CA GLY A 293 4.42 7.90 5.04
C GLY A 293 4.29 9.17 5.90
N GLN A 294 5.38 9.66 6.50
CA GLN A 294 5.36 10.88 7.34
C GLN A 294 4.77 12.10 6.62
N ALA A 295 5.17 12.33 5.36
CA ALA A 295 4.70 13.48 4.58
C ALA A 295 3.21 13.34 4.24
N ALA A 296 2.76 12.14 3.82
CA ALA A 296 1.36 11.84 3.59
C ALA A 296 0.49 11.99 4.86
N MET A 297 0.96 11.52 6.02
CA MET A 297 0.28 11.72 7.31
C MET A 297 0.15 13.19 7.69
N SER A 298 1.19 13.99 7.39
CA SER A 298 1.20 15.43 7.66
C SER A 298 0.20 16.18 6.79
N MET A 299 -0.02 15.72 5.55
CA MET A 299 -1.08 16.22 4.68
C MET A 299 -2.48 15.94 5.24
N GLU A 300 -2.73 14.73 5.76
CA GLU A 300 -4.00 14.40 6.44
C GLU A 300 -4.24 15.35 7.62
N PHE A 301 -3.23 15.51 8.49
CA PHE A 301 -3.33 16.37 9.67
C PHE A 301 -3.57 17.85 9.32
N ALA A 302 -2.84 18.38 8.34
CA ALA A 302 -3.03 19.75 7.87
C ALA A 302 -4.43 19.97 7.27
N ALA A 303 -4.95 18.99 6.52
CA ALA A 303 -6.29 19.06 5.94
C ALA A 303 -7.39 19.03 7.01
N LEU A 304 -7.24 18.20 8.05
CA LEU A 304 -8.20 18.12 9.17
C LEU A 304 -8.30 19.39 10.01
N GLN A 305 -7.24 20.21 10.04
CA GLN A 305 -7.24 21.51 10.72
C GLN A 305 -7.82 22.66 9.87
N ALA A 306 -8.09 22.42 8.58
CA ALA A 306 -8.57 23.44 7.68
C ALA A 306 -10.05 23.76 7.92
N ARG A 307 -10.47 24.99 7.59
CA ARG A 307 -11.90 25.30 7.47
C ARG A 307 -12.50 24.44 6.36
N PHE A 308 -13.65 23.83 6.65
CA PHE A 308 -14.38 23.00 5.70
C PHE A 308 -14.58 23.72 4.37
N THR A 309 -14.34 23.01 3.27
CA THR A 309 -14.63 23.45 1.92
C THR A 309 -14.85 22.24 1.02
N THR A 310 -15.68 22.40 0.00
CA THR A 310 -15.88 21.42 -1.09
C THR A 310 -15.04 21.75 -2.32
N GLU A 311 -14.24 22.82 -2.26
CA GLU A 311 -13.30 23.17 -3.33
C GLU A 311 -12.31 22.04 -3.56
N HIS A 312 -11.96 21.84 -4.83
CA HIS A 312 -10.95 20.90 -5.31
C HIS A 312 -10.20 21.54 -6.49
N TYR A 313 -9.11 20.92 -6.89
CA TYR A 313 -8.35 21.26 -8.09
C TYR A 313 -8.89 20.48 -9.29
N LEU A 314 -8.51 20.89 -10.50
CA LEU A 314 -8.85 20.17 -11.72
C LEU A 314 -7.89 18.98 -11.90
N LEU A 315 -8.45 17.77 -11.92
CA LEU A 315 -7.76 16.53 -12.26
C LEU A 315 -8.62 15.78 -13.29
N PRO A 316 -8.34 15.94 -14.59
CA PRO A 316 -9.10 15.25 -15.63
C PRO A 316 -8.89 13.74 -15.57
N VAL A 317 -9.99 12.98 -15.74
CA VAL A 317 -9.94 11.55 -16.03
C VAL A 317 -10.04 11.40 -17.54
N LEU A 318 -8.92 11.01 -18.17
CA LEU A 318 -8.78 10.90 -19.62
C LEU A 318 -8.82 9.43 -20.03
N ALA A 319 -9.21 9.14 -21.27
CA ALA A 319 -8.96 7.83 -21.86
C ALA A 319 -7.50 7.76 -22.35
N ALA A 320 -6.85 6.61 -22.23
CA ALA A 320 -5.52 6.42 -22.79
C ALA A 320 -5.59 6.47 -24.32
N GLU A 321 -4.52 6.97 -24.96
CA GLU A 321 -4.48 7.15 -26.42
C GLU A 321 -4.59 5.81 -27.17
N ASP A 322 -3.94 4.78 -26.65
CA ASP A 322 -3.87 3.44 -27.27
C ASP A 322 -4.97 2.48 -26.81
N ASP A 323 -5.67 2.82 -25.72
CA ASP A 323 -6.78 2.02 -25.19
C ASP A 323 -7.85 2.92 -24.59
N SER A 324 -8.93 3.12 -25.35
CA SER A 324 -10.04 3.96 -24.90
C SER A 324 -10.71 3.42 -23.64
N GLU A 325 -10.57 2.11 -23.33
CA GLU A 325 -11.11 1.48 -22.11
C GLU A 325 -10.28 1.75 -20.88
N HIS A 326 -9.00 2.10 -21.05
CA HIS A 326 -8.08 2.44 -19.99
C HIS A 326 -8.16 3.92 -19.65
N LEU A 327 -8.25 4.26 -18.36
CA LEU A 327 -8.37 5.65 -17.90
C LEU A 327 -7.10 6.14 -17.22
N ILE A 328 -6.73 7.40 -17.45
CA ILE A 328 -5.58 8.06 -16.84
C ILE A 328 -6.07 9.24 -16.00
N LEU A 329 -5.72 9.23 -14.72
CA LEU A 329 -5.92 10.35 -13.81
C LEU A 329 -4.78 11.36 -14.02
N ASP A 330 -5.03 12.39 -14.83
CA ASP A 330 -4.02 13.39 -15.22
C ASP A 330 -3.91 14.50 -14.17
N TRP A 331 -2.94 14.34 -13.27
CA TRP A 331 -2.69 15.31 -12.19
C TRP A 331 -1.95 16.58 -12.65
N ALA A 332 -1.54 16.71 -13.92
CA ALA A 332 -0.69 17.81 -14.38
C ALA A 332 -1.29 19.20 -14.05
N THR A 333 -2.57 19.41 -14.38
CA THR A 333 -3.26 20.68 -14.10
C THR A 333 -3.43 20.93 -12.61
N MET A 334 -3.66 19.90 -11.81
CA MET A 334 -3.74 20.01 -10.36
C MET A 334 -2.41 20.55 -9.79
N ILE A 335 -1.27 20.06 -10.27
CA ILE A 335 0.05 20.54 -9.81
C ILE A 335 0.26 22.02 -10.15
N ASP A 336 -0.07 22.45 -11.38
CA ASP A 336 0.03 23.87 -11.73
C ASP A 336 -0.86 24.77 -10.85
N GLN A 337 -2.07 24.31 -10.53
CA GLN A 337 -2.97 25.06 -9.64
C GLN A 337 -2.45 25.10 -8.19
N ILE A 338 -1.88 24.00 -7.69
CA ILE A 338 -1.23 23.94 -6.37
C ILE A 338 -0.07 24.93 -6.31
N LEU A 339 0.81 24.93 -7.32
CA LEU A 339 1.93 25.86 -7.39
C LEU A 339 1.49 27.32 -7.42
N ALA A 340 0.40 27.63 -8.13
CA ALA A 340 -0.17 28.97 -8.13
C ALA A 340 -0.76 29.36 -6.76
N ASP A 341 -1.35 28.43 -6.02
CA ASP A 341 -1.84 28.66 -4.65
C ASP A 341 -0.68 28.84 -3.65
N VAL A 342 0.42 28.11 -3.81
CA VAL A 342 1.66 28.31 -3.04
C VAL A 342 2.22 29.72 -3.28
N GLN A 343 2.33 30.16 -4.53
CA GLN A 343 2.81 31.51 -4.88
C GLN A 343 1.90 32.62 -4.32
N ARG A 344 0.60 32.37 -4.21
CA ARG A 344 -0.36 33.31 -3.60
C ARG A 344 -0.38 33.27 -2.07
N GLY A 345 0.47 32.46 -1.43
CA GLY A 345 0.53 32.33 0.02
C GLY A 345 -0.75 31.76 0.63
N ARG A 346 -1.45 30.86 -0.09
CA ARG A 346 -2.62 30.16 0.48
C ARG A 346 -2.19 29.29 1.65
N SER A 347 -3.07 29.10 2.64
CA SER A 347 -2.78 28.27 3.81
C SER A 347 -2.57 26.81 3.41
N VAL A 348 -1.55 26.16 3.96
CA VAL A 348 -1.23 24.74 3.75
C VAL A 348 -2.45 23.84 3.98
N GLY A 349 -3.17 24.03 5.10
CA GLY A 349 -4.35 23.20 5.39
C GLY A 349 -5.44 23.29 4.31
N ARG A 350 -5.72 24.47 3.76
CA ARG A 350 -6.68 24.64 2.65
C ARG A 350 -6.20 23.92 1.39
N MET A 351 -4.91 24.04 1.05
CA MET A 351 -4.36 23.36 -0.13
C MET A 351 -4.37 21.83 0.04
N ALA A 352 -4.05 21.33 1.24
CA ALA A 352 -4.12 19.91 1.57
C ALA A 352 -5.56 19.38 1.49
N LEU A 353 -6.55 20.10 2.03
CA LEU A 353 -7.96 19.69 1.92
C LEU A 353 -8.46 19.70 0.47
N LYS A 354 -8.13 20.73 -0.32
CA LYS A 354 -8.44 20.75 -1.77
C LYS A 354 -7.81 19.56 -2.49
N PHE A 355 -6.56 19.20 -2.17
CA PHE A 355 -5.89 18.03 -2.75
C PHE A 355 -6.65 16.73 -2.44
N HIS A 356 -7.03 16.48 -1.18
CA HIS A 356 -7.83 15.32 -0.81
C HIS A 356 -9.17 15.29 -1.57
N ASN A 357 -9.91 16.40 -1.58
CA ASN A 357 -11.17 16.52 -2.32
C ASN A 357 -11.00 16.21 -3.81
N THR A 358 -9.87 16.61 -4.40
CA THR A 358 -9.56 16.35 -5.81
C THR A 358 -9.42 14.85 -6.09
N LEU A 359 -8.68 14.13 -5.25
CA LEU A 359 -8.52 12.69 -5.39
C LEU A 359 -9.85 11.95 -5.21
N ILE A 360 -10.68 12.41 -4.26
CA ILE A 360 -12.00 11.82 -4.00
C ILE A 360 -12.90 11.96 -5.22
N GLU A 361 -13.04 13.17 -5.78
CA GLU A 361 -13.92 13.37 -6.95
C GLU A 361 -13.38 12.67 -8.20
N ALA A 362 -12.06 12.64 -8.41
CA ALA A 362 -11.46 11.88 -9.50
C ALA A 362 -11.71 10.36 -9.39
N ALA A 363 -11.61 9.81 -8.18
CA ALA A 363 -11.91 8.40 -7.92
C ALA A 363 -13.39 8.07 -8.15
N VAL A 364 -14.31 8.95 -7.73
CA VAL A 364 -15.75 8.79 -7.96
C VAL A 364 -16.08 8.85 -9.45
N GLU A 365 -15.51 9.80 -10.19
CA GLU A 365 -15.69 9.90 -11.64
C GLU A 365 -15.18 8.64 -12.35
N THR A 366 -13.99 8.16 -11.96
CA THR A 366 -13.42 6.92 -12.50
C THR A 366 -14.34 5.73 -12.22
N ALA A 367 -14.82 5.58 -10.97
CA ALA A 367 -15.73 4.51 -10.60
C ALA A 367 -17.04 4.54 -11.38
N ARG A 368 -17.61 5.73 -11.62
CA ARG A 368 -18.82 5.90 -12.45
C ARG A 368 -18.58 5.43 -13.88
N ARG A 369 -17.51 5.88 -14.53
CA ARG A 369 -17.19 5.48 -15.90
C ARG A 369 -16.97 3.98 -16.03
N ILE A 370 -16.29 3.37 -15.06
CA ILE A 370 -16.07 1.92 -15.03
C ILE A 370 -17.38 1.16 -14.83
N ARG A 371 -18.27 1.63 -13.94
CA ARG A 371 -19.59 1.03 -13.78
C ARG A 371 -20.42 1.15 -15.06
N ASP A 372 -20.45 2.33 -15.68
CA ASP A 372 -21.27 2.56 -16.87
C ASP A 372 -20.78 1.71 -18.06
N ARG A 373 -19.48 1.36 -18.10
CA ARG A 373 -18.89 0.45 -19.09
C ARG A 373 -19.05 -1.04 -18.77
N PHE A 374 -18.77 -1.43 -17.53
CA PHE A 374 -18.59 -2.85 -17.15
C PHE A 374 -19.68 -3.38 -16.23
N GLY A 375 -20.65 -2.56 -15.82
CA GLY A 375 -21.74 -2.94 -14.93
C GLY A 375 -21.30 -3.23 -13.49
N VAL A 376 -20.13 -2.74 -13.07
CA VAL A 376 -19.54 -3.05 -11.76
C VAL A 376 -19.96 -2.05 -10.71
N GLU A 377 -20.74 -2.50 -9.74
CA GLU A 377 -21.29 -1.65 -8.68
C GLU A 377 -20.47 -1.72 -7.38
N ASP A 378 -19.79 -2.83 -7.13
CA ASP A 378 -18.96 -3.04 -5.95
C ASP A 378 -17.58 -2.42 -6.12
N VAL A 379 -17.20 -1.59 -5.16
CA VAL A 379 -15.90 -0.90 -5.09
C VAL A 379 -15.18 -1.32 -3.82
N VAL A 380 -13.93 -1.74 -3.97
CA VAL A 380 -13.05 -2.17 -2.89
C VAL A 380 -11.94 -1.13 -2.70
N LEU A 381 -11.73 -0.67 -1.47
CA LEU A 381 -10.66 0.27 -1.11
C LEU A 381 -9.55 -0.47 -0.35
N SER A 382 -8.34 -0.50 -0.91
CA SER A 382 -7.17 -1.18 -0.32
C SER A 382 -5.84 -0.53 -0.69
N GLY A 383 -4.78 -0.83 0.06
CA GLY A 383 -3.46 -0.22 -0.06
C GLY A 383 -3.22 0.81 1.04
N GLY A 384 -1.94 1.06 1.33
CA GLY A 384 -1.50 1.87 2.47
C GLY A 384 -2.06 3.29 2.50
N CYS A 385 -2.47 3.87 1.36
CA CYS A 385 -3.08 5.20 1.32
C CYS A 385 -4.45 5.26 2.01
N PHE A 386 -5.19 4.14 2.10
CA PHE A 386 -6.49 4.10 2.77
C PHE A 386 -6.40 4.00 4.30
N GLN A 387 -5.19 4.05 4.85
CA GLN A 387 -5.00 4.36 6.27
C GLN A 387 -5.34 5.82 6.58
N ASN A 388 -5.33 6.71 5.58
CA ASN A 388 -5.73 8.10 5.71
C ASN A 388 -7.25 8.19 5.95
N LYS A 389 -7.65 8.64 7.15
CA LYS A 389 -9.06 8.62 7.55
C LYS A 389 -9.88 9.63 6.77
N LEU A 390 -9.36 10.84 6.55
CA LEU A 390 -10.06 11.86 5.77
C LEU A 390 -10.38 11.35 4.37
N LEU A 391 -9.38 10.77 3.69
CA LEU A 391 -9.53 10.20 2.35
C LEU A 391 -10.55 9.06 2.36
N THR A 392 -10.38 8.07 3.24
CA THR A 392 -11.21 6.87 3.27
C THR A 392 -12.66 7.18 3.62
N GLU A 393 -12.93 7.95 4.68
CA GLU A 393 -14.31 8.29 5.09
C GLU A 393 -15.04 9.10 4.03
N SER A 394 -14.35 10.10 3.47
CA SER A 394 -14.95 10.97 2.44
C SER A 394 -15.21 10.19 1.15
N LEU A 395 -14.29 9.33 0.73
CA LEU A 395 -14.47 8.53 -0.47
C LEU A 395 -15.57 7.48 -0.31
N ILE A 396 -15.68 6.81 0.84
CA ILE A 396 -16.79 5.90 1.15
C ILE A 396 -18.13 6.64 1.01
N LEU A 397 -18.25 7.82 1.62
CA LEU A 397 -19.46 8.62 1.55
C LEU A 397 -19.80 9.01 0.11
N ARG A 398 -18.83 9.54 -0.64
CA ARG A 398 -19.04 10.04 -2.00
C ARG A 398 -19.34 8.93 -3.00
N LEU A 399 -18.68 7.77 -2.91
CA LEU A 399 -18.97 6.59 -3.73
C LEU A 399 -20.37 6.04 -3.46
N ARG A 400 -20.79 5.96 -2.19
CA ARG A 400 -22.16 5.54 -1.83
C ARG A 400 -23.21 6.50 -2.39
N GLN A 401 -22.97 7.81 -2.28
CA GLN A 401 -23.84 8.82 -2.91
C GLN A 401 -23.88 8.71 -4.44
N ALA A 402 -22.81 8.22 -5.05
CA ALA A 402 -22.75 7.92 -6.49
C ALA A 402 -23.40 6.58 -6.87
N GLY A 403 -23.92 5.81 -5.90
CA GLY A 403 -24.65 4.56 -6.11
C GLY A 403 -23.80 3.28 -6.04
N HIS A 404 -22.56 3.36 -5.55
CA HIS A 404 -21.70 2.18 -5.40
C HIS A 404 -21.87 1.50 -4.05
N ARG A 405 -21.68 0.18 -4.04
CA ARG A 405 -21.46 -0.60 -2.81
C ARG A 405 -19.98 -0.56 -2.48
N VAL A 406 -19.62 -0.06 -1.30
CA VAL A 406 -18.21 0.20 -0.94
C VAL A 406 -17.77 -0.74 0.17
N HIS A 407 -16.63 -1.38 -0.03
CA HIS A 407 -15.99 -2.31 0.90
C HIS A 407 -14.58 -1.82 1.24
N TRP A 408 -14.21 -1.90 2.51
CA TRP A 408 -12.90 -1.49 3.01
C TRP A 408 -12.48 -2.38 4.17
N HIS A 409 -11.20 -2.30 4.50
CA HIS A 409 -10.54 -3.08 5.53
C HIS A 409 -11.03 -2.78 6.96
N ARG A 410 -11.33 -3.83 7.73
CA ARG A 410 -11.72 -3.76 9.16
C ARG A 410 -10.85 -4.65 10.05
N ARG A 411 -10.76 -5.95 9.72
CA ARG A 411 -10.06 -6.98 10.51
C ARG A 411 -8.64 -7.23 10.01
N VAL A 412 -8.38 -6.93 8.75
CA VAL A 412 -7.10 -6.99 8.08
C VAL A 412 -6.60 -5.56 7.88
N PRO A 413 -5.30 -5.28 8.03
CA PRO A 413 -4.77 -3.96 7.68
C PRO A 413 -4.90 -3.66 6.19
N PRO A 414 -5.22 -2.42 5.78
CA PRO A 414 -5.18 -2.03 4.37
C PRO A 414 -3.77 -1.87 3.82
N ASN A 415 -2.74 -1.82 4.68
CA ASN A 415 -1.33 -1.77 4.31
C ASN A 415 -0.76 -3.19 4.09
N ASP A 416 0.53 -3.28 3.81
CA ASP A 416 1.25 -4.52 3.51
C ASP A 416 1.10 -5.65 4.54
N GLY A 417 0.76 -5.31 5.79
CA GLY A 417 0.42 -6.29 6.82
C GLY A 417 -0.82 -7.13 6.50
N GLY A 418 -1.60 -6.79 5.47
CA GLY A 418 -2.73 -7.55 4.95
C GLY A 418 -2.44 -8.42 3.72
N ILE A 419 -1.28 -8.26 3.07
CA ILE A 419 -1.00 -8.87 1.75
C ILE A 419 -1.08 -10.41 1.77
N ALA A 420 -0.62 -11.05 2.85
CA ALA A 420 -0.66 -12.50 2.98
C ALA A 420 -2.09 -13.08 2.89
N VAL A 421 -3.11 -12.31 3.31
CA VAL A 421 -4.52 -12.72 3.19
C VAL A 421 -4.93 -12.80 1.71
N GLY A 422 -4.58 -11.78 0.93
CA GLY A 422 -4.86 -11.74 -0.50
C GLY A 422 -4.14 -12.83 -1.29
N GLN A 423 -2.88 -13.12 -0.91
CA GLN A 423 -2.09 -14.20 -1.47
C GLN A 423 -2.76 -15.58 -1.29
N VAL A 424 -3.26 -15.89 -0.09
CA VAL A 424 -4.03 -17.13 0.13
C VAL A 424 -5.30 -17.16 -0.71
N TRP A 425 -6.06 -16.06 -0.71
CA TRP A 425 -7.34 -15.97 -1.40
C TRP A 425 -7.22 -16.22 -2.91
N GLU A 426 -6.15 -15.71 -3.53
CA GLU A 426 -5.83 -15.98 -4.93
C GLU A 426 -5.64 -17.49 -5.22
N LYS A 427 -5.00 -18.21 -4.29
CA LYS A 427 -4.82 -19.66 -4.41
C LYS A 427 -6.13 -20.43 -4.24
N ALA A 428 -7.02 -19.97 -3.35
CA ALA A 428 -8.31 -20.59 -3.09
C ALA A 428 -9.24 -20.54 -4.33
N LYS A 429 -9.29 -19.40 -5.03
CA LYS A 429 -10.12 -19.20 -6.23
C LYS A 429 -9.81 -20.16 -7.39
N GLY A 430 -8.55 -20.56 -7.56
CA GLY A 430 -8.06 -21.25 -8.76
C GLY A 430 -8.59 -22.67 -9.03
N LYS A 431 -9.44 -23.24 -8.16
CA LYS A 431 -9.98 -24.60 -8.33
C LYS A 431 -11.51 -24.70 -8.45
N GLY A 432 -12.26 -23.61 -8.24
CA GLY A 432 -13.73 -23.64 -8.25
C GLY A 432 -14.40 -23.73 -9.63
N GLN A 433 -13.69 -23.45 -10.74
CA GLN A 433 -14.30 -23.29 -12.07
C GLN A 433 -13.99 -24.39 -13.10
N LYS A 434 -13.21 -25.43 -12.75
CA LYS A 434 -12.96 -26.57 -13.67
C LYS A 434 -13.96 -27.73 -13.55
N ALA A 435 -15.02 -27.60 -12.76
CA ALA A 435 -16.02 -28.66 -12.59
C ALA A 435 -17.44 -28.10 -12.76
N LYS A 436 -17.90 -27.99 -14.01
CA LYS A 436 -19.29 -28.15 -14.48
C LYS A 436 -19.41 -27.67 -15.94
N VAL A 437 -18.77 -28.41 -16.84
CA VAL A 437 -19.29 -28.59 -18.20
C VAL A 437 -19.24 -30.09 -18.43
N GLY A 438 -20.36 -30.74 -18.13
CA GLY A 438 -20.66 -32.14 -18.40
C GLY A 438 -22.02 -32.20 -19.03
#